data_AF-A0A7M3Z8I9-F1
#
_entry.id   AF-A0A7M3Z8I9-F1
#
_cell.length_a   1.000
_cell.length_b   1.000
_cell.length_c   1.000
_cell.angle_alpha   90.00
_cell.angle_beta   90.00
_cell.angle_gamma   90.00
#
_symmetry.space_group_name_H-M   'P 1'
#
loop_
_entity.id
_entity.type
_entity.pdbx_description
1 polymer ?
#
loop_
_entity_poly.entity_id
_entity_poly.type
_entity_poly.pdbx_seq_one_letter_code
_entity_poly.pdbx_strand_id
1 'polypeptide(L)' 'MGENLNIPLPVRSSQLIVVLIEPEIQGNVGAVARAMLNFGFDELRIISKI' A
#
# COMPACT_ATOMS: atom_id res chain seq x y z
N MET A 1 1.70 8.40 16.68
CA MET A 1 2.09 7.88 15.35
C MET A 1 2.26 6.37 15.48
N GLY A 2 1.86 5.57 14.49
CA GLY A 2 1.99 4.11 14.54
C GLY A 2 3.40 3.66 14.14
N GLU A 3 3.92 2.64 14.81
CA GLU A 3 5.21 2.05 14.48
C GLU A 3 5.06 0.97 13.40
N ASN A 4 6.08 0.83 12.55
CA ASN A 4 6.17 -0.31 11.64
C ASN A 4 6.75 -1.49 12.41
N LEU A 5 5.87 -2.35 12.92
CA LEU A 5 6.27 -3.54 13.67
C LEU A 5 6.87 -4.59 12.72
N ASN A 6 7.92 -5.26 13.16
CA ASN A 6 8.52 -6.38 12.42
C ASN A 6 7.68 -7.67 12.60
N ILE A 7 6.46 -7.65 12.07
CA ILE A 7 5.53 -8.77 12.06
C ILE A 7 5.38 -9.32 10.64
N PRO A 8 5.32 -10.65 10.45
CA PRO A 8 5.11 -11.22 9.13
C PRO A 8 3.71 -10.90 8.59
N LEU A 9 3.59 -10.76 7.27
CA LEU A 9 2.30 -10.62 6.61
C LEU A 9 1.49 -11.93 6.69
N PRO A 10 0.15 -11.87 6.76
CA PRO A 10 -0.69 -13.05 6.77
C PRO A 10 -0.63 -13.80 5.43
N VAL A 11 -0.64 -15.13 5.49
CA VAL A 11 -0.73 -15.99 4.30
C VAL A 11 -2.15 -15.91 3.71
N ARG A 12 -2.25 -15.74 2.39
CA ARG A 12 -3.54 -15.71 1.66
C ARG A 12 -3.49 -16.59 0.42
N SER A 13 -4.66 -17.05 -0.03
CA SER A 13 -4.81 -17.84 -1.26
C SER A 13 -4.75 -17.01 -2.54
N SER A 14 -4.82 -15.67 -2.42
CA SER A 14 -4.87 -14.75 -3.56
C SER A 14 -4.08 -13.48 -3.28
N GLN A 15 -3.48 -12.90 -4.33
CA GLN A 15 -2.77 -11.63 -4.28
C GLN A 15 -3.73 -10.47 -4.60
N LEU A 16 -3.72 -9.42 -3.77
CA LEU A 16 -4.41 -8.16 -4.06
C LEU A 16 -3.37 -7.16 -4.58
N ILE A 17 -3.63 -6.55 -5.73
CA ILE A 17 -2.80 -5.48 -6.28
C ILE A 17 -3.61 -4.19 -6.25
N VAL A 18 -3.09 -3.17 -5.56
CA VAL A 18 -3.69 -1.83 -5.56
C VAL A 18 -2.97 -0.99 -6.60
N VAL A 19 -3.72 -0.33 -7.49
CA VAL A 19 -3.16 0.56 -8.51
C VAL A 19 -3.64 1.98 -8.25
N LEU A 20 -2.71 2.90 -7.98
CA LEU A 20 -2.98 4.34 -7.90
C LEU A 20 -2.67 4.99 -9.23
N ILE A 21 -3.69 5.59 -9.86
CA ILE A 21 -3.57 6.30 -11.13
C ILE A 21 -3.50 7.80 -10.83
N GLU A 22 -2.45 8.44 -11.36
CA GLU A 22 -2.19 9.87 -11.29
C GLU A 22 -2.41 10.47 -9.89
N PRO A 23 -1.78 9.95 -8.82
CA PRO A 23 -1.94 10.52 -7.48
C PRO A 23 -1.41 11.95 -7.44
N GLU A 24 -2.29 12.92 -7.23
CA GLU A 24 -1.95 14.36 -7.25
C GLU A 24 -1.14 14.81 -6.03
N ILE A 25 -1.35 14.17 -4.89
CA ILE A 25 -0.73 14.54 -3.61
C ILE A 25 0.17 13.40 -3.16
N GLN A 26 1.48 13.66 -3.05
CA GLN A 26 2.48 12.66 -2.63
C GLN A 26 2.13 12.01 -1.28
N GLY A 27 1.53 12.77 -0.35
CA GLY A 27 1.08 12.27 0.95
C GLY A 27 0.03 11.14 0.86
N ASN A 28 -0.76 11.10 -0.22
CA ASN A 28 -1.78 10.06 -0.40
C ASN A 28 -1.14 8.70 -0.70
N VAL A 29 0.01 8.66 -1.37
CA VAL A 29 0.75 7.41 -1.60
C VAL A 29 1.15 6.78 -0.26
N GLY A 30 1.69 7.58 0.65
CA GLY A 30 2.06 7.11 1.99
C GLY A 30 0.85 6.71 2.84
N ALA A 31 -0.26 7.44 2.74
CA ALA A 31 -1.50 7.09 3.44
C ALA A 31 -2.08 5.75 2.95
N VAL A 32 -2.10 5.52 1.64
CA VAL A 32 -2.56 4.27 1.03
C VAL A 32 -1.63 3.11 1.39
N ALA A 33 -0.31 3.29 1.26
CA ALA A 33 0.65 2.25 1.65
C ALA A 33 0.52 1.85 3.13
N ARG A 34 0.30 2.83 4.02
CA ARG A 34 0.04 2.56 5.44
C ARG A 34 -1.26 1.80 5.66
N ALA A 35 -2.34 2.21 5.00
CA ALA A 35 -3.61 1.49 5.07
C ALA A 35 -3.44 0.03 4.60
N MET A 36 -2.76 -0.17 3.48
CA MET A 36 -2.46 -1.51 2.95
C MET A 36 -1.73 -2.38 3.97
N LEU A 37 -0.64 -1.89 4.56
CA LEU A 37 0.11 -2.64 5.58
C LEU A 37 -0.71 -2.95 6.83
N ASN A 38 -1.56 -2.01 7.28
CA ASN A 38 -2.47 -2.26 8.40
C ASN A 38 -3.46 -3.42 8.14
N PHE A 39 -3.79 -3.66 6.86
CA PHE A 39 -4.62 -4.79 6.44
C PHE A 39 -3.79 -5.98 5.91
N GLY A 40 -2.47 -5.92 6.02
CA GLY A 40 -1.54 -6.97 5.59
C GLY A 40 -1.40 -7.10 4.08
N PHE A 41 -1.59 -6.04 3.30
CA PHE A 41 -1.32 -5.98 1.86
C PHE A 41 -0.04 -5.18 1.59
N ASP A 42 0.70 -5.58 0.57
CA ASP A 42 2.06 -5.09 0.31
C ASP A 42 2.32 -4.74 -1.17
N GLU A 43 1.36 -4.99 -2.06
CA GLU A 43 1.54 -4.82 -3.50
C GLU A 43 0.84 -3.55 -4.04
N LEU A 44 1.59 -2.44 -4.08
CA LEU A 44 1.13 -1.13 -4.57
C LEU A 44 1.83 -0.78 -5.89
N ARG A 45 1.05 -0.44 -6.91
CA ARG A 45 1.54 0.07 -8.20
C ARG A 45 1.06 1.50 -8.41
N ILE A 46 1.91 2.33 -9.00
CA ILE A 46 1.61 3.72 -9.28
C ILE A 46 1.76 3.94 -10.79
N ILE A 47 0.74 4.51 -11.39
CA ILE A 47 0.77 4.99 -12.77
C ILE A 47 0.77 6.51 -12.69
N SER A 48 1.87 7.15 -13.07
CA SER A 48 2.00 8.60 -13.13
C SER A 48 1.84 9.09 -14.58
N LYS A 49 1.55 10.39 -14.77
CA LYS A 49 1.59 10.99 -16.10
C LYS A 49 2.95 10.78 -16.76
N ILE A 50 2.91 10.48 -18.07
CA ILE A 50 4.07 10.39 -18.96
C ILE A 50 4.55 11.81 -19.29
#